data_AF-A0A6J4XKU8-F1
#
_entry.id   AF-A0A6J4XKU8-F1
#
_cell.length_a   1.000
_cell.length_b   1.000
_cell.length_c   1.000
_cell.angle_alpha   90.00
_cell.angle_beta   90.00
_cell.angle_gamma   90.00
#
_symmetry.space_group_name_H-M   'P 1'
#
loop_
_entity.id
_entity.type
_entity.pdbx_description
1 polymer ?
#
loop_
_entity_poly.entity_id
_entity_poly.type
_entity_poly.pdbx_seq_one_letter_code
_entity_poly.pdbx_strand_id
1 'polypeptide(L)'
;MSNNWPSGPGTFGLKEPYFSQYYDHTLYPTGAGGYYGAVDPIGEGNPYACQKVYDFGIRHLRETPLIAKEIINHYYGSYPEFSYFSGGSNGGKEGMISSQKLYDIYDGFYIGCPLGGHVAVTFRGTWDTLKGAGLSEQADPSCTPTPPFGGCPTVYSEYKAELHYQAVYDKCDGVDGLLDGLIDDPRKCNFDALTDLPACSPEEEADDSGRTSTECFTLAQRQALKDIYDGPYNSKGKAWYVGTPLGAEYVTARGSGFGAALNDGFAPGMFANIALDPPDGPYFDITTFDWDEDPKAVMKTTCEQCYNDDTCETFNVHDVLDAITLSPKPAPNMGGLEPLYEQGGKIIQHHGWSDALVSALGGSSQFYEEVMKIMGAERTKSFYKLYLVPGAGHCGGGIGCYPTSGFQALVDWVEDNIEPGALIGTRASNTDLNWPEARTRPICPYPEVARWNGTGSIEAADSFICVPPIKVRIKPEALNLKRKGVFTAFITMPHEYRMKDWNLQDLTCEGAPAKFGFAFKNVYVAKFATQDLQDVTTGKSVTLTVKGEFQVDGAKAHVQASDAIKVIKKHKKPPRWGKKRHWK
;
A
#
# COMPACT_ATOMS: atom_id res chain seq x y z
N MET A 1 -9.59 -38.93 -2.12
CA MET A 1 -8.63 -38.11 -1.35
C MET A 1 -8.96 -36.68 -1.71
N SER A 2 -9.16 -35.79 -0.73
CA SER A 2 -9.36 -34.36 -1.07
C SER A 2 -8.13 -33.87 -1.84
N ASN A 3 -8.32 -32.93 -2.76
CA ASN A 3 -7.23 -32.38 -3.58
C ASN A 3 -6.17 -31.64 -2.76
N ASN A 4 -6.42 -31.40 -1.46
CA ASN A 4 -5.60 -30.58 -0.56
C ASN A 4 -4.87 -31.41 0.48
N TRP A 5 -4.45 -32.62 0.08
CA TRP A 5 -3.43 -33.35 0.79
C TRP A 5 -2.09 -33.05 0.14
N PRO A 6 -1.24 -32.34 0.87
CA PRO A 6 0.02 -31.90 0.32
C PRO A 6 0.88 -33.12 -0.09
N SER A 7 1.48 -33.09 -1.28
CA SER A 7 2.16 -34.23 -1.89
C SER A 7 3.66 -33.96 -2.03
N GLY A 8 4.51 -34.77 -1.38
CA GLY A 8 5.98 -34.60 -1.39
C GLY A 8 6.54 -33.79 -0.20
N PRO A 9 7.86 -33.77 0.05
CA PRO A 9 8.44 -32.98 1.15
C PRO A 9 8.06 -31.49 0.98
N GLY A 10 7.67 -30.83 2.07
CA GLY A 10 7.13 -29.47 2.03
C GLY A 10 8.01 -28.50 1.23
N THR A 11 7.37 -27.58 0.51
CA THR A 11 7.99 -26.73 -0.53
C THR A 11 8.97 -25.68 -0.02
N PHE A 12 9.19 -25.57 1.29
CA PHE A 12 10.18 -24.66 1.88
C PHE A 12 11.58 -25.27 2.01
N GLY A 13 11.83 -26.49 1.51
CA GLY A 13 13.18 -27.09 1.45
C GLY A 13 13.76 -27.53 2.80
N LEU A 14 13.06 -27.24 3.90
CA LEU A 14 13.33 -27.77 5.23
C LEU A 14 12.77 -29.20 5.35
N LYS A 15 13.47 -30.07 6.10
CA LYS A 15 13.22 -31.53 6.19
C LYS A 15 11.85 -31.97 6.74
N GLU A 16 10.88 -31.10 7.01
CA GLU A 16 9.68 -31.49 7.76
C GLU A 16 8.72 -32.44 7.00
N PRO A 17 8.45 -33.66 7.52
CA PRO A 17 7.40 -34.54 7.00
C PRO A 17 5.99 -34.02 7.31
N TYR A 18 4.95 -34.58 6.69
CA TYR A 18 3.55 -34.12 6.79
C TYR A 18 2.89 -34.19 8.16
N PHE A 19 3.53 -34.90 9.09
CA PHE A 19 3.20 -34.86 10.49
C PHE A 19 4.53 -34.97 11.21
N SER A 20 4.92 -33.95 11.97
CA SER A 20 5.90 -34.24 13.02
C SER A 20 5.21 -35.24 13.96
N GLN A 21 5.79 -36.43 14.15
CA GLN A 21 5.30 -37.41 15.15
C GLN A 21 5.51 -36.91 16.59
N TYR A 22 5.65 -35.59 16.78
CA TYR A 22 6.42 -34.99 17.84
C TYR A 22 5.68 -33.81 18.44
N TYR A 23 4.46 -34.09 18.90
CA TYR A 23 3.77 -33.23 19.84
C TYR A 23 4.31 -33.55 21.24
N ASP A 24 5.41 -32.92 21.63
CA ASP A 24 5.86 -32.96 23.02
C ASP A 24 5.18 -31.83 23.80
N HIS A 25 4.16 -32.19 24.58
CA HIS A 25 3.41 -31.27 25.43
C HIS A 25 4.27 -30.58 26.52
N THR A 26 5.50 -31.04 26.75
CA THR A 26 6.44 -30.44 27.71
C THR A 26 7.32 -29.35 27.09
N LEU A 27 7.38 -29.26 25.76
CA LEU A 27 8.19 -28.27 25.02
C LEU A 27 7.42 -27.00 24.62
N TYR A 28 6.09 -26.99 24.75
CA TYR A 28 5.24 -25.89 24.26
C TYR A 28 4.22 -25.46 25.31
N PRO A 29 4.53 -24.48 26.18
CA PRO A 29 3.51 -23.90 27.05
C PRO A 29 2.50 -23.17 26.16
N THR A 30 1.22 -23.56 26.30
CA THR A 30 0.06 -22.87 25.74
C THR A 30 -0.07 -21.49 26.39
N GLY A 31 0.75 -20.54 25.93
CA GLY A 31 0.67 -19.14 26.31
C GLY A 31 -0.19 -18.39 25.31
N ALA A 32 -1.43 -18.07 25.71
CA ALA A 32 -2.16 -16.96 25.10
C ALA A 32 -1.42 -15.66 25.46
N GLY A 33 -0.49 -15.26 24.60
CA GLY A 33 0.27 -14.04 24.76
C GLY A 33 1.02 -13.81 23.46
N GLY A 34 0.62 -12.78 22.71
CA GLY A 34 1.45 -12.28 21.63
C GLY A 34 2.87 -12.01 22.14
N TYR A 35 3.83 -11.99 21.24
CA TYR A 35 5.25 -11.67 21.48
C TYR A 35 5.51 -10.31 22.16
N TYR A 36 4.45 -9.58 22.53
CA TYR A 36 4.45 -8.31 23.23
C TYR A 36 4.47 -8.45 24.77
N GLY A 37 4.51 -9.66 25.32
CA GLY A 37 4.59 -9.91 26.77
C GLY A 37 6.02 -10.01 27.30
N ALA A 38 6.24 -9.48 28.51
CA ALA A 38 7.52 -9.46 29.23
C ALA A 38 8.00 -10.86 29.69
N VAL A 39 8.39 -11.70 28.73
CA VAL A 39 9.05 -12.98 28.99
C VAL A 39 10.45 -12.91 28.42
N ASP A 40 11.45 -13.05 29.29
CA ASP A 40 12.89 -13.01 28.98
C ASP A 40 13.22 -13.87 27.73
N PRO A 41 13.51 -13.26 26.58
CA PRO A 41 13.86 -13.97 25.35
C PRO A 41 15.31 -14.47 25.34
N ILE A 42 16.16 -14.01 26.28
CA ILE A 42 17.62 -13.90 26.13
C ILE A 42 18.35 -14.98 26.94
N GLY A 43 17.90 -16.22 26.88
CA GLY A 43 18.86 -17.28 27.17
C GLY A 43 19.95 -17.21 26.09
N GLU A 44 21.15 -16.70 26.38
CA GLU A 44 22.31 -16.98 25.54
C GLU A 44 22.37 -18.50 25.33
N GLY A 45 22.32 -18.96 24.07
CA GLY A 45 22.19 -20.38 23.77
C GLY A 45 20.78 -20.95 23.95
N ASN A 46 19.73 -20.14 23.78
CA ASN A 46 18.35 -20.59 23.75
C ASN A 46 17.95 -21.04 22.32
N PRO A 47 18.01 -22.35 21.98
CA PRO A 47 17.55 -22.85 20.67
C PRO A 47 16.06 -22.55 20.41
N TYR A 48 15.30 -22.24 21.46
CA TYR A 48 13.88 -21.91 21.34
C TYR A 48 13.63 -20.52 20.75
N ALA A 49 14.59 -19.59 20.68
CA ALA A 49 14.38 -18.29 20.03
C ALA A 49 14.25 -18.42 18.50
N CYS A 50 15.11 -19.25 17.87
CA CYS A 50 15.04 -19.55 16.44
C CYS A 50 13.78 -20.36 16.11
N GLN A 51 13.46 -21.38 16.92
CA GLN A 51 12.22 -22.15 16.78
C GLN A 51 10.98 -21.26 16.88
N LYS A 52 11.00 -20.29 17.80
CA LYS A 52 9.95 -19.29 17.98
C LYS A 52 9.73 -18.44 16.74
N VAL A 53 10.81 -17.94 16.14
CA VAL A 53 10.76 -17.19 14.87
C VAL A 53 10.23 -18.08 13.74
N TYR A 54 10.68 -19.34 13.67
CA TYR A 54 10.20 -20.31 12.68
C TYR A 54 8.70 -20.62 12.85
N ASP A 55 8.26 -20.79 14.10
CA ASP A 55 6.88 -21.04 14.47
C ASP A 55 5.99 -19.88 14.06
N PHE A 56 6.35 -18.66 14.46
CA PHE A 56 5.62 -17.44 14.12
C PHE A 56 5.63 -17.13 12.61
N GLY A 57 6.72 -17.46 11.93
CA GLY A 57 6.90 -17.20 10.51
C GLY A 57 6.08 -18.13 9.62
N ILE A 58 6.22 -19.44 9.81
CA ILE A 58 5.71 -20.40 8.82
C ILE A 58 5.20 -21.74 9.39
N ARG A 59 5.80 -22.31 10.46
CA ARG A 59 5.44 -23.68 10.87
C ARG A 59 3.98 -23.80 11.31
N HIS A 60 3.49 -22.83 12.10
CA HIS A 60 2.11 -22.89 12.61
C HIS A 60 1.05 -22.84 11.49
N LEU A 61 1.37 -22.19 10.36
CA LEU A 61 0.51 -22.08 9.18
C LEU A 61 0.31 -23.41 8.47
N ARG A 62 1.21 -24.36 8.72
CA ARG A 62 1.13 -25.72 8.20
C ARG A 62 0.53 -26.68 9.20
N GLU A 63 1.10 -26.77 10.39
CA GLU A 63 0.73 -27.83 11.35
C GLU A 63 -0.71 -27.68 11.84
N THR A 64 -1.14 -26.45 12.12
CA THR A 64 -2.48 -26.17 12.65
C THR A 64 -3.60 -26.65 11.71
N PRO A 65 -3.63 -26.27 10.42
CA PRO A 65 -4.69 -26.73 9.51
C PRO A 65 -4.60 -28.23 9.19
N LEU A 66 -3.42 -28.85 9.15
CA LEU A 66 -3.30 -30.29 8.92
C LEU A 66 -3.88 -31.10 10.09
N ILE A 67 -3.56 -30.71 11.33
CA ILE A 67 -4.15 -31.32 12.53
C ILE A 67 -5.67 -31.10 12.54
N ALA A 68 -6.14 -29.90 12.19
CA ALA A 68 -7.56 -29.60 12.13
C ALA A 68 -8.30 -30.49 11.10
N LYS A 69 -7.71 -30.72 9.91
CA LYS A 69 -8.27 -31.62 8.89
C LYS A 69 -8.40 -33.07 9.39
N GLU A 70 -7.44 -33.57 10.18
CA GLU A 70 -7.54 -34.88 10.82
C GLU A 70 -8.65 -34.95 11.86
N ILE A 71 -8.78 -33.91 12.70
CA ILE A 71 -9.86 -33.82 13.68
C ILE A 71 -11.23 -33.80 12.98
N ILE A 72 -11.36 -33.02 11.89
CA ILE A 72 -12.58 -32.96 11.07
C ILE A 72 -12.89 -34.35 10.49
N ASN A 73 -11.91 -35.03 9.90
CA ASN A 73 -12.10 -36.36 9.34
C ASN A 73 -12.49 -37.39 10.40
N HIS A 74 -11.87 -37.35 11.58
CA HIS A 74 -12.21 -38.23 12.68
C HIS A 74 -13.63 -37.99 13.20
N TYR A 75 -14.06 -36.74 13.28
CA TYR A 75 -15.38 -36.37 13.82
C TYR A 75 -16.52 -36.56 12.82
N TYR A 76 -16.34 -36.13 11.57
CA TYR A 76 -17.38 -36.15 10.52
C TYR A 76 -17.31 -37.36 9.59
N GLY A 77 -16.24 -38.16 9.65
CA GLY A 77 -16.03 -39.33 8.80
C GLY A 77 -15.50 -39.02 7.39
N SER A 78 -15.17 -37.77 7.11
CA SER A 78 -14.58 -37.32 5.84
C SER A 78 -13.75 -36.05 6.02
N TYR A 79 -12.71 -35.90 5.20
CA TYR A 79 -11.99 -34.63 5.04
C TYR A 79 -12.90 -33.53 4.47
N PRO A 80 -12.58 -32.24 4.71
CA PRO A 80 -13.33 -31.14 4.09
C PRO A 80 -13.23 -31.19 2.56
N GLU A 81 -14.33 -30.83 1.89
CA GLU A 81 -14.39 -30.71 0.43
C GLU A 81 -13.60 -29.49 -0.07
N PHE A 82 -13.77 -28.35 0.62
CA PHE A 82 -13.01 -27.12 0.41
C PHE A 82 -12.38 -26.62 1.72
N SER A 83 -11.27 -25.90 1.63
CA SER A 83 -10.52 -25.32 2.73
C SER A 83 -10.17 -23.86 2.42
N TYR A 84 -10.48 -22.95 3.34
CA TYR A 84 -10.30 -21.51 3.15
C TYR A 84 -9.39 -20.91 4.22
N PHE A 85 -8.56 -19.95 3.81
CA PHE A 85 -7.83 -19.06 4.72
C PHE A 85 -8.49 -17.67 4.70
N SER A 86 -8.66 -17.05 5.88
CA SER A 86 -9.10 -15.66 6.00
C SER A 86 -8.34 -14.95 7.11
N GLY A 87 -7.66 -13.85 6.79
CA GLY A 87 -6.87 -13.12 7.77
C GLY A 87 -6.52 -11.70 7.33
N GLY A 88 -6.42 -10.78 8.30
CA GLY A 88 -6.00 -9.39 8.12
C GLY A 88 -4.70 -9.09 8.88
N SER A 89 -3.95 -8.04 8.50
CA SER A 89 -2.72 -7.60 9.19
C SER A 89 -1.64 -8.70 9.18
N ASN A 90 -1.16 -9.15 10.35
CA ASN A 90 -0.31 -10.34 10.46
C ASN A 90 -0.99 -11.59 9.90
N GLY A 91 -2.32 -11.74 10.06
CA GLY A 91 -3.08 -12.80 9.37
C GLY A 91 -3.06 -12.63 7.85
N GLY A 92 -2.97 -11.41 7.33
CA GLY A 92 -2.79 -11.17 5.90
C GLY A 92 -1.40 -11.62 5.41
N LYS A 93 -0.34 -11.36 6.20
CA LYS A 93 1.02 -11.90 5.97
C LYS A 93 0.99 -13.43 5.92
N GLU A 94 0.35 -14.05 6.89
CA GLU A 94 0.17 -15.50 6.99
C GLU A 94 -0.55 -16.09 5.76
N GLY A 95 -1.61 -15.41 5.29
CA GLY A 95 -2.31 -15.79 4.07
C GLY A 95 -1.42 -15.68 2.83
N MET A 96 -0.63 -14.62 2.71
CA MET A 96 0.33 -14.46 1.60
C MET A 96 1.47 -15.49 1.67
N ILE A 97 1.99 -15.80 2.85
CA ILE A 97 3.01 -16.85 3.03
C ILE A 97 2.42 -18.20 2.64
N SER A 98 1.21 -18.50 3.12
CA SER A 98 0.54 -19.76 2.85
C SER A 98 0.27 -19.92 1.35
N SER A 99 -0.24 -18.89 0.67
CA SER A 99 -0.54 -18.97 -0.76
C SER A 99 0.69 -19.15 -1.67
N GLN A 100 1.88 -18.77 -1.19
CA GLN A 100 3.14 -18.90 -1.94
C GLN A 100 3.95 -20.14 -1.57
N LYS A 101 3.96 -20.51 -0.28
CA LYS A 101 4.86 -21.52 0.28
C LYS A 101 4.15 -22.79 0.76
N LEU A 102 2.84 -22.72 0.99
CA LEU A 102 1.99 -23.79 1.53
C LEU A 102 0.66 -23.85 0.76
N TYR A 103 0.75 -23.68 -0.57
CA TYR A 103 -0.40 -23.42 -1.44
C TYR A 103 -1.41 -24.56 -1.42
N ASP A 104 -0.95 -25.80 -1.21
CA ASP A 104 -1.72 -27.04 -1.20
C ASP A 104 -2.56 -27.27 0.08
N ILE A 105 -2.51 -26.33 1.04
CA ILE A 105 -3.32 -26.41 2.27
C ILE A 105 -4.74 -25.87 2.06
N TYR A 106 -4.92 -24.85 1.21
CA TYR A 106 -6.20 -24.14 1.05
C TYR A 106 -6.55 -23.93 -0.43
N ASP A 107 -7.84 -23.98 -0.76
CA ASP A 107 -8.38 -23.70 -2.09
C ASP A 107 -8.55 -22.19 -2.34
N GLY A 108 -8.87 -21.44 -1.27
CA GLY A 108 -9.18 -20.02 -1.35
C GLY A 108 -8.55 -19.20 -0.23
N PHE A 109 -8.03 -18.02 -0.57
CA PHE A 109 -7.42 -17.08 0.37
C PHE A 109 -8.14 -15.72 0.35
N TYR A 110 -8.71 -15.32 1.48
CA TYR A 110 -9.23 -13.98 1.71
C TYR A 110 -8.24 -13.18 2.57
N ILE A 111 -7.48 -12.28 1.94
CA ILE A 111 -6.31 -11.62 2.53
C ILE A 111 -6.61 -10.13 2.73
N GLY A 112 -6.71 -9.67 3.97
CA GLY A 112 -6.83 -8.26 4.30
C GLY A 112 -5.48 -7.63 4.65
N CYS A 113 -5.26 -6.37 4.24
CA CYS A 113 -4.25 -5.46 4.80
C CYS A 113 -2.90 -6.14 5.16
N PRO A 114 -2.28 -6.94 4.24
CA PRO A 114 -1.25 -7.86 4.66
C PRO A 114 0.06 -7.19 5.01
N LEU A 115 0.63 -7.57 6.14
CA LEU A 115 2.01 -7.26 6.56
C LEU A 115 3.04 -8.10 5.76
N GLY A 116 2.89 -8.17 4.44
CA GLY A 116 3.61 -9.12 3.60
C GLY A 116 5.13 -8.88 3.52
N GLY A 117 5.59 -7.65 3.67
CA GLY A 117 7.01 -7.30 3.79
C GLY A 117 7.34 -6.95 5.23
N HIS A 118 7.18 -7.91 6.13
CA HIS A 118 7.27 -7.68 7.58
C HIS A 118 8.53 -6.92 7.95
N VAL A 119 9.71 -7.36 7.49
CA VAL A 119 10.99 -6.70 7.79
C VAL A 119 11.03 -5.27 7.25
N ALA A 120 10.55 -5.06 6.03
CA ALA A 120 10.54 -3.74 5.41
C ALA A 120 9.54 -2.77 6.06
N VAL A 121 8.39 -3.27 6.54
CA VAL A 121 7.44 -2.49 7.32
C VAL A 121 8.03 -2.11 8.67
N THR A 122 8.86 -2.96 9.27
CA THR A 122 9.59 -2.61 10.50
C THR A 122 10.61 -1.50 10.27
N PHE A 123 11.36 -1.53 9.15
CA PHE A 123 12.20 -0.39 8.77
C PHE A 123 11.37 0.89 8.66
N ARG A 124 10.18 0.79 8.06
CA ARG A 124 9.28 1.94 7.97
C ARG A 124 8.81 2.45 9.35
N GLY A 125 8.39 1.56 10.23
CA GLY A 125 7.97 1.91 11.59
C GLY A 125 9.08 2.62 12.37
N THR A 126 10.31 2.11 12.34
CA THR A 126 11.46 2.78 12.98
C THR A 126 11.75 4.15 12.39
N TRP A 127 11.69 4.29 11.06
CA TRP A 127 11.84 5.60 10.42
C TRP A 127 10.78 6.58 10.90
N ASP A 128 9.52 6.15 10.96
CA ASP A 128 8.39 7.01 11.35
C ASP A 128 8.46 7.43 12.80
N THR A 129 8.87 6.54 13.70
CA THR A 129 9.12 6.90 15.11
C THR A 129 10.24 7.94 15.23
N LEU A 130 11.36 7.74 14.52
CA LEU A 130 12.51 8.67 14.59
C LEU A 130 12.21 10.03 13.97
N LYS A 131 11.52 10.06 12.83
CA LYS A 131 11.13 11.31 12.16
C LYS A 131 9.97 11.99 12.88
N GLY A 132 9.02 11.21 13.39
CA GLY A 132 7.88 11.65 14.18
C GLY A 132 8.29 12.46 15.40
N ALA A 133 9.42 12.14 16.04
CA ALA A 133 9.95 12.93 17.15
C ALA A 133 10.14 14.43 16.80
N GLY A 134 10.46 14.73 15.53
CA GLY A 134 10.56 16.11 15.02
C GLY A 134 9.22 16.85 14.89
N LEU A 135 8.10 16.15 15.08
CA LEU A 135 6.74 16.71 15.08
C LEU A 135 6.26 17.11 16.48
N SER A 136 6.95 16.67 17.54
CA SER A 136 6.49 16.86 18.91
C SER A 136 6.31 18.34 19.24
N GLU A 137 5.11 18.71 19.66
CA GLU A 137 4.77 20.10 20.00
C GLU A 137 5.16 20.46 21.44
N GLN A 138 5.52 19.45 22.23
CA GLN A 138 6.04 19.59 23.57
C GLN A 138 7.29 18.72 23.68
N ALA A 139 8.41 19.32 24.03
CA ALA A 139 9.48 18.55 24.66
C ALA A 139 8.97 18.12 26.04
N ASP A 140 8.86 16.83 26.31
CA ASP A 140 8.74 16.36 27.68
C ASP A 140 10.15 16.31 28.30
N PRO A 141 10.55 17.29 29.13
CA PRO A 141 11.88 17.32 29.71
C PRO A 141 12.12 16.19 30.72
N SER A 142 11.05 15.48 31.14
CA SER A 142 11.13 14.28 31.97
C SER A 142 11.23 13.00 31.16
N CYS A 143 11.00 13.07 29.85
CA CYS A 143 11.16 11.91 28.98
C CYS A 143 12.66 11.65 28.73
N THR A 144 13.19 10.68 29.47
CA THR A 144 14.45 10.01 29.13
C THR A 144 14.14 8.85 28.22
N PRO A 145 14.61 8.84 26.95
CA PRO A 145 14.44 7.67 26.10
C PRO A 145 15.09 6.47 26.78
N THR A 146 14.33 5.41 26.97
CA THR A 146 14.82 4.17 27.59
C THR A 146 14.78 3.05 26.56
N PRO A 147 15.88 2.31 26.38
CA PRO A 147 15.86 1.11 25.54
C PRO A 147 14.84 0.09 26.05
N PRO A 148 14.23 -0.73 25.18
CA PRO A 148 14.45 -0.79 23.72
C PRO A 148 13.71 0.30 22.92
N PHE A 149 12.86 1.10 23.58
CA PHE A 149 11.94 1.99 22.89
C PHE A 149 12.60 3.28 22.42
N GLY A 150 13.77 3.65 22.95
CA GLY A 150 14.78 4.58 22.39
C GLY A 150 14.33 6.02 22.09
N GLY A 151 13.03 6.32 22.04
CA GLY A 151 12.46 7.61 21.71
C GLY A 151 11.33 8.00 22.66
N CYS A 152 11.10 9.30 22.75
CA CYS A 152 9.93 9.85 23.43
C CYS A 152 8.70 9.72 22.54
N PRO A 153 7.50 9.47 23.10
CA PRO A 153 6.27 9.53 22.33
C PRO A 153 6.18 10.86 21.60
N THR A 154 5.88 10.80 20.30
CA THR A 154 5.57 11.98 19.50
C THR A 154 4.28 12.60 20.01
N VAL A 155 4.38 13.79 20.60
CA VAL A 155 3.21 14.58 21.01
C VAL A 155 2.72 15.37 19.80
N TYR A 156 1.78 14.77 19.06
CA TYR A 156 1.13 15.37 17.90
C TYR A 156 -0.32 15.72 18.28
N SER A 157 -0.59 17.01 18.51
CA SER A 157 -1.90 17.45 18.99
C SER A 157 -2.99 17.24 17.95
N GLU A 158 -4.23 17.13 18.42
CA GLU A 158 -5.41 17.04 17.55
C GLU A 158 -5.55 18.25 16.62
N TYR A 159 -5.17 19.45 17.07
CA TYR A 159 -5.24 20.67 16.26
C TYR A 159 -4.27 20.63 15.09
N LYS A 160 -3.03 20.20 15.35
CA LYS A 160 -2.00 20.10 14.30
C LYS A 160 -2.29 18.94 13.35
N ALA A 161 -2.81 17.82 13.87
CA ALA A 161 -3.30 16.71 13.05
C ALA A 161 -4.44 17.16 12.11
N GLU A 162 -5.39 17.94 12.60
CA GLU A 162 -6.50 18.47 11.81
C GLU A 162 -6.00 19.43 10.71
N LEU A 163 -5.08 20.33 11.04
CA LEU A 163 -4.48 21.25 10.06
C LEU A 163 -3.71 20.49 8.96
N HIS A 164 -3.01 19.43 9.33
CA HIS A 164 -2.31 18.56 8.39
C HIS A 164 -3.29 17.81 7.48
N TYR A 165 -4.32 17.20 8.07
CA TYR A 165 -5.41 16.54 7.35
C TYR A 165 -6.04 17.46 6.31
N GLN A 166 -6.43 18.68 6.71
CA GLN A 166 -7.04 19.66 5.81
C GLN A 166 -6.12 20.01 4.64
N ALA A 167 -4.84 20.32 4.91
CA ALA A 167 -3.89 20.66 3.86
C ALA A 167 -3.69 19.51 2.84
N VAL A 168 -3.67 18.25 3.30
CA VAL A 168 -3.58 17.08 2.42
C VAL A 168 -4.86 16.93 1.60
N TYR A 169 -6.04 16.94 2.23
CA TYR A 169 -7.30 16.69 1.54
C TYR A 169 -7.70 17.83 0.58
N ASP A 170 -7.45 19.09 0.94
CA ASP A 170 -7.64 20.24 0.04
C ASP A 170 -6.83 20.10 -1.25
N LYS A 171 -5.66 19.46 -1.15
CA LYS A 171 -4.77 19.22 -2.30
C LYS A 171 -5.11 17.94 -3.07
N CYS A 172 -5.57 16.90 -2.38
CA CYS A 172 -5.59 15.54 -2.92
C CYS A 172 -6.98 14.97 -3.23
N ASP A 173 -8.05 15.35 -2.51
CA ASP A 173 -9.41 14.79 -2.66
C ASP A 173 -9.89 14.92 -4.13
N GLY A 174 -9.91 16.15 -4.66
CA GLY A 174 -10.38 16.42 -6.02
C GLY A 174 -9.52 15.89 -7.17
N VAL A 175 -8.41 15.20 -6.90
CA VAL A 175 -7.48 14.71 -7.94
C VAL A 175 -8.11 13.61 -8.79
N ASP A 176 -9.03 12.81 -8.24
CA ASP A 176 -9.77 11.81 -9.02
C ASP A 176 -10.95 12.39 -9.82
N GLY A 177 -11.34 13.63 -9.53
CA GLY A 177 -12.41 14.36 -10.20
C GLY A 177 -13.67 14.56 -9.36
N LEU A 178 -13.67 14.08 -8.11
CA LEU A 178 -14.76 14.23 -7.18
C LEU A 178 -14.25 14.82 -5.86
N LEU A 179 -15.01 15.74 -5.27
CA LEU A 179 -14.76 16.21 -3.91
C LEU A 179 -15.75 15.48 -3.00
N ASP A 180 -15.30 14.38 -2.41
CA ASP A 180 -16.14 13.54 -1.54
C ASP A 180 -15.46 13.20 -0.20
N GLY A 181 -14.30 13.78 0.06
CA GLY A 181 -13.49 13.51 1.23
C GLY A 181 -12.81 12.14 1.16
N LEU A 182 -12.48 11.62 -0.03
CA LEU A 182 -11.69 10.39 -0.19
C LEU A 182 -10.55 10.65 -1.18
N ILE A 183 -9.40 10.09 -0.86
CA ILE A 183 -8.29 10.02 -1.82
C ILE A 183 -8.34 8.64 -2.47
N ASP A 184 -8.84 8.57 -3.70
CA ASP A 184 -9.01 7.31 -4.44
C ASP A 184 -7.70 6.55 -4.70
N ASP A 185 -6.65 7.28 -5.07
CA ASP A 185 -5.32 6.76 -5.36
C ASP A 185 -4.26 7.79 -4.96
N PRO A 186 -3.62 7.64 -3.79
CA PRO A 186 -2.70 8.64 -3.25
C PRO A 186 -1.46 8.85 -4.13
N ARG A 187 -1.13 7.91 -5.02
CA ARG A 187 -0.01 8.05 -5.97
C ARG A 187 -0.23 9.16 -7.00
N LYS A 188 -1.47 9.60 -7.19
CA LYS A 188 -1.82 10.66 -8.15
C LYS A 188 -1.72 12.06 -7.55
N CYS A 189 -1.69 12.18 -6.22
CA CYS A 189 -1.50 13.45 -5.55
C CYS A 189 -0.01 13.82 -5.48
N ASN A 190 0.30 15.11 -5.62
CA ASN A 190 1.66 15.64 -5.57
C ASN A 190 1.89 16.57 -4.38
N PHE A 191 1.24 16.29 -3.25
CA PHE A 191 1.41 17.03 -2.00
C PHE A 191 2.88 17.08 -1.59
N ASP A 192 3.39 18.26 -1.26
CA ASP A 192 4.73 18.47 -0.74
C ASP A 192 4.64 19.22 0.59
N ALA A 193 4.94 18.53 1.69
CA ALA A 193 4.89 19.07 3.04
C ALA A 193 5.72 20.36 3.21
N LEU A 194 6.81 20.53 2.45
CA LEU A 194 7.63 21.74 2.53
C LEU A 194 6.93 22.98 1.95
N THR A 195 6.04 22.80 0.97
CA THR A 195 5.41 23.93 0.24
C THR A 195 3.92 24.07 0.46
N ASP A 196 3.23 22.97 0.78
CA ASP A 196 1.77 22.92 0.89
C ASP A 196 1.28 23.09 2.33
N LEU A 197 2.12 22.84 3.35
CA LEU A 197 1.76 23.11 4.74
C LEU A 197 1.97 24.59 5.11
N PRO A 198 1.10 25.17 5.97
CA PRO A 198 1.27 26.53 6.46
C PRO A 198 2.58 26.64 7.26
N ALA A 199 3.49 27.49 6.80
CA ALA A 199 4.77 27.73 7.46
C ALA A 199 4.60 28.69 8.64
N CYS A 200 5.33 28.45 9.72
CA CYS A 200 5.40 29.37 10.85
C CYS A 200 6.07 30.69 10.46
N SER A 201 5.68 31.78 11.13
CA SER A 201 6.33 33.08 10.99
C SER A 201 7.78 33.03 11.50
N PRO A 202 8.66 33.96 11.07
CA PRO A 202 10.03 34.02 11.59
C PRO A 202 10.11 34.14 13.12
N GLU A 203 9.12 34.80 13.74
CA GLU A 203 9.02 34.93 15.19
C GLU A 203 8.66 33.60 15.87
N GLU A 204 7.73 32.83 15.30
CA GLU A 204 7.35 31.50 15.78
C GLU A 204 8.46 30.45 15.55
N GLU A 205 9.19 30.55 14.44
CA GLU A 205 10.36 29.69 14.15
C GLU A 205 11.53 29.96 15.11
N ALA A 206 11.60 31.17 15.70
CA ALA A 206 12.63 31.56 16.66
C ALA A 206 12.21 31.31 18.13
N ASP A 207 11.03 30.73 18.38
CA ASP A 207 10.57 30.43 19.73
C ASP A 207 11.26 29.17 20.29
N ASP A 208 12.24 29.39 21.17
CA ASP A 208 12.97 28.34 21.87
C ASP A 208 12.24 27.82 23.15
N SER A 209 10.97 28.20 23.38
CA SER A 209 10.19 27.75 24.54
C SER A 209 9.90 26.23 24.54
N GLY A 210 10.21 25.54 23.45
CA GLY A 210 9.91 24.13 23.25
C GLY A 210 8.43 23.85 22.99
N ARG A 211 7.62 24.90 22.78
CA ARG A 211 6.23 24.82 22.36
C ARG A 211 6.11 25.32 20.94
N THR A 212 5.41 24.58 20.09
CA THR A 212 5.12 25.03 18.73
C THR A 212 3.69 25.51 18.60
N SER A 213 3.45 26.52 17.77
CA SER A 213 2.11 26.96 17.38
C SER A 213 1.29 25.80 16.80
N THR A 214 0.01 25.74 17.12
CA THR A 214 -0.94 24.76 16.55
C THR A 214 -1.48 25.18 15.19
N GLU A 215 -1.17 26.41 14.74
CA GLU A 215 -1.70 27.01 13.50
C GLU A 215 -0.70 26.96 12.34
N CYS A 216 0.52 26.48 12.57
CA CYS A 216 1.57 26.40 11.56
C CYS A 216 2.54 25.25 11.82
N PHE A 217 3.39 24.97 10.82
CA PHE A 217 4.46 23.99 10.90
C PHE A 217 5.82 24.67 10.73
N THR A 218 6.71 24.43 11.68
CA THR A 218 8.11 24.87 11.57
C THR A 218 8.79 24.19 10.38
N LEU A 219 9.91 24.73 9.91
CA LEU A 219 10.68 24.08 8.84
C LEU A 219 11.08 22.65 9.22
N ALA A 220 11.44 22.42 10.48
CA ALA A 220 11.78 21.10 11.00
C ALA A 220 10.58 20.14 10.95
N GLN A 221 9.38 20.60 11.35
CA GLN A 221 8.16 19.80 11.30
C GLN A 221 7.76 19.45 9.85
N ARG A 222 7.85 20.41 8.92
CA ARG A 222 7.57 20.16 7.50
C ARG A 222 8.58 19.18 6.89
N GLN A 223 9.86 19.28 7.25
CA GLN A 223 10.87 18.33 6.81
C GLN A 223 10.64 16.93 7.40
N ALA A 224 10.26 16.83 8.67
CA ALA A 224 9.91 15.54 9.29
C ALA A 224 8.73 14.88 8.58
N LEU A 225 7.65 15.62 8.29
CA LEU A 225 6.52 15.11 7.51
C LEU A 225 6.93 14.69 6.11
N LYS A 226 7.78 15.47 5.44
CA LYS A 226 8.35 15.09 4.13
C LYS A 226 9.11 13.76 4.21
N ASP A 227 10.00 13.62 5.18
CA ASP A 227 10.79 12.40 5.37
C ASP A 227 9.86 11.20 5.67
N ILE A 228 8.80 11.40 6.45
CA ILE A 228 7.75 10.40 6.67
C ILE A 228 7.12 10.06 5.31
N TYR A 229 6.61 10.99 4.50
CA TYR A 229 6.02 10.62 3.21
C TYR A 229 6.99 9.93 2.23
N ASP A 230 8.28 10.25 2.27
CA ASP A 230 9.27 9.73 1.34
C ASP A 230 9.67 8.26 1.62
N GLY A 231 9.55 7.77 2.86
CA GLY A 231 10.02 6.42 3.24
C GLY A 231 11.43 6.37 3.82
N PRO A 232 11.83 5.24 4.45
CA PRO A 232 13.22 5.03 4.83
C PRO A 232 14.13 4.90 3.61
N TYR A 233 15.26 5.61 3.62
CA TYR A 233 16.29 5.53 2.57
C TYR A 233 17.71 5.67 3.14
N ASN A 234 18.70 5.17 2.41
CA ASN A 234 20.11 5.26 2.79
C ASN A 234 20.78 6.57 2.32
N SER A 235 22.03 6.87 2.71
CA SER A 235 22.71 8.13 2.35
C SER A 235 22.85 8.39 0.83
N LYS A 236 22.65 7.36 -0.01
CA LYS A 236 22.68 7.44 -1.47
C LYS A 236 21.29 7.63 -2.09
N GLY A 237 20.23 7.77 -1.29
CA GLY A 237 18.85 7.92 -1.74
C GLY A 237 18.20 6.62 -2.20
N LYS A 238 18.76 5.45 -1.86
CA LYS A 238 18.11 4.16 -2.13
C LYS A 238 17.07 3.91 -1.04
N ALA A 239 15.80 3.82 -1.43
CA ALA A 239 14.71 3.48 -0.53
C ALA A 239 14.79 2.01 -0.04
N TRP A 240 14.47 1.81 1.23
CA TRP A 240 14.30 0.49 1.87
C TRP A 240 12.85 0.04 1.86
N TYR A 241 11.92 0.99 1.95
CA TYR A 241 10.48 0.75 1.84
C TYR A 241 9.77 2.04 1.44
N VAL A 242 8.48 1.93 1.10
CA VAL A 242 7.62 3.08 0.81
C VAL A 242 7.28 3.85 2.08
N GLY A 243 6.92 5.12 1.90
CA GLY A 243 6.40 5.93 3.00
C GLY A 243 4.93 5.70 3.34
N THR A 244 4.47 6.42 4.35
CA THR A 244 3.08 6.50 4.80
C THR A 244 2.27 7.07 3.66
N PRO A 245 1.15 6.44 3.27
CA PRO A 245 0.36 6.93 2.17
C PRO A 245 -0.34 8.24 2.54
N LEU A 246 -0.39 9.18 1.59
CA LEU A 246 -1.29 10.32 1.69
C LEU A 246 -2.72 9.82 1.87
N GLY A 247 -3.48 10.51 2.72
CA GLY A 247 -4.83 10.14 3.12
C GLY A 247 -4.89 9.37 4.43
N ALA A 248 -3.76 8.95 5.00
CA ALA A 248 -3.67 8.36 6.34
C ALA A 248 -3.81 9.39 7.48
N GLU A 249 -3.74 10.68 7.15
CA GLU A 249 -3.79 11.81 8.07
C GLU A 249 -5.19 12.07 8.62
N TYR A 250 -6.20 11.34 8.13
CA TYR A 250 -7.59 11.50 8.56
C TYR A 250 -7.71 11.53 10.08
N VAL A 251 -8.55 12.46 10.56
CA VAL A 251 -8.83 12.63 11.98
C VAL A 251 -10.23 12.10 12.27
N THR A 252 -10.34 11.25 13.29
CA THR A 252 -11.63 10.83 13.86
C THR A 252 -11.70 11.25 15.32
N ALA A 253 -12.87 11.24 15.97
CA ALA A 253 -12.91 11.57 17.40
C ALA A 253 -12.25 10.52 18.31
N ARG A 254 -11.78 9.39 17.76
CA ARG A 254 -10.92 8.41 18.44
C ARG A 254 -9.42 8.67 18.22
N GLY A 255 -9.05 9.78 17.58
CA GLY A 255 -7.68 10.13 17.18
C GLY A 255 -7.42 9.93 15.69
N SER A 256 -6.21 10.30 15.25
CA SER A 256 -5.73 10.10 13.88
C SER A 256 -5.03 8.75 13.73
N GLY A 257 -5.25 8.07 12.60
CA GLY A 257 -4.51 6.83 12.27
C GLY A 257 -3.00 7.11 12.15
N PHE A 258 -2.67 8.27 11.56
CA PHE A 258 -1.30 8.77 11.42
C PHE A 258 -0.58 8.95 12.76
N GLY A 259 -1.14 9.70 13.71
CA GLY A 259 -0.46 10.01 14.98
C GLY A 259 -0.24 8.78 15.87
N ALA A 260 -1.17 7.82 15.82
CA ALA A 260 -1.01 6.53 16.49
C ALA A 260 0.14 5.70 15.87
N ALA A 261 0.24 5.67 14.53
CA ALA A 261 1.28 4.94 13.83
C ALA A 261 2.71 5.44 14.13
N LEU A 262 2.89 6.75 14.36
CA LEU A 262 4.19 7.32 14.75
C LEU A 262 4.72 6.77 16.09
N ASN A 263 3.80 6.35 16.96
CA ASN A 263 4.07 5.91 18.33
C ASN A 263 3.95 4.40 18.50
N ASP A 264 3.83 3.64 17.40
CA ASP A 264 3.62 2.21 17.47
C ASP A 264 4.88 1.47 17.97
N GLY A 265 4.72 0.67 19.02
CA GLY A 265 5.81 -0.11 19.65
C GLY A 265 6.22 -1.35 18.84
N PHE A 266 5.61 -1.57 17.68
CA PHE A 266 5.86 -2.70 16.80
C PHE A 266 7.33 -2.81 16.37
N ALA A 267 7.93 -1.73 15.88
CA ALA A 267 9.27 -1.79 15.30
C ALA A 267 10.39 -2.03 16.33
N PRO A 268 10.43 -1.33 17.50
CA PRO A 268 11.36 -1.66 18.59
C PRO A 268 11.20 -3.10 19.09
N GLY A 269 9.95 -3.58 19.18
CA GLY A 269 9.66 -4.96 19.58
C GLY A 269 10.20 -6.00 18.60
N MET A 270 10.24 -5.72 17.30
CA MET A 270 10.80 -6.65 16.32
C MET A 270 12.33 -6.69 16.38
N PHE A 271 13.01 -5.52 16.42
CA PHE A 271 14.48 -5.48 16.46
C PHE A 271 15.03 -6.14 17.73
N ALA A 272 14.39 -5.90 18.87
CA ALA A 272 14.80 -6.48 20.15
C ALA A 272 14.62 -8.01 20.25
N ASN A 273 13.75 -8.62 19.42
CA ASN A 273 13.35 -10.02 19.59
C ASN A 273 13.59 -10.94 18.37
N ILE A 274 13.79 -10.40 17.17
CA ILE A 274 13.67 -11.18 15.92
C ILE A 274 14.85 -10.98 14.96
N ALA A 275 15.38 -9.76 14.84
CA ALA A 275 16.15 -9.36 13.66
C ALA A 275 17.65 -9.11 13.90
N LEU A 276 18.13 -9.06 15.14
CA LEU A 276 19.55 -8.81 15.43
C LEU A 276 20.08 -9.89 16.38
N ASP A 277 21.04 -10.69 15.89
CA ASP A 277 21.89 -11.56 16.70
C ASP A 277 22.73 -10.66 17.64
N PRO A 278 22.81 -10.92 18.97
CA PRO A 278 23.35 -9.96 19.92
C PRO A 278 24.87 -9.76 19.75
N PRO A 279 25.32 -8.50 19.66
CA PRO A 279 26.17 -8.00 20.74
C PRO A 279 25.44 -7.08 21.72
N ASP A 280 24.27 -6.52 21.34
CA ASP A 280 23.65 -5.40 22.07
C ASP A 280 22.34 -5.72 22.83
N GLY A 281 21.87 -6.98 22.78
CA GLY A 281 20.77 -7.48 23.64
C GLY A 281 19.41 -6.76 23.47
N PRO A 282 18.48 -6.89 24.43
CA PRO A 282 17.12 -6.32 24.38
C PRO A 282 17.08 -4.78 24.56
N TYR A 283 18.22 -4.13 24.39
CA TYR A 283 18.44 -2.70 24.65
C TYR A 283 18.87 -1.97 23.37
N PHE A 284 18.53 -2.50 22.19
CA PHE A 284 18.77 -1.82 20.92
C PHE A 284 18.15 -0.42 20.95
N ASP A 285 19.00 0.60 20.83
CA ASP A 285 18.58 1.97 20.76
C ASP A 285 18.26 2.32 19.30
N ILE A 286 16.96 2.42 18.99
CA ILE A 286 16.52 2.77 17.64
C ILE A 286 17.06 4.12 17.16
N THR A 287 17.49 5.02 18.06
CA THR A 287 18.06 6.32 17.66
C THR A 287 19.45 6.21 17.05
N THR A 288 20.13 5.09 17.26
CA THR A 288 21.44 4.81 16.65
C THR A 288 21.34 4.04 15.34
N PHE A 289 20.13 3.78 14.82
CA PHE A 289 19.91 2.98 13.62
C PHE A 289 20.60 3.61 12.38
N ASP A 290 21.57 2.90 11.81
CA ASP A 290 22.31 3.29 10.62
C ASP A 290 21.62 2.79 9.34
N TRP A 291 20.97 3.70 8.63
CA TRP A 291 20.25 3.42 7.38
C TRP A 291 21.13 2.95 6.21
N ASP A 292 22.46 3.03 6.31
CA ASP A 292 23.37 2.44 5.33
C ASP A 292 23.71 0.98 5.66
N GLU A 293 23.84 0.59 6.93
CA GLU A 293 24.36 -0.73 7.33
C GLU A 293 23.34 -1.62 8.02
N ASP A 294 22.54 -1.12 8.96
CA ASP A 294 21.65 -1.95 9.80
C ASP A 294 20.58 -2.70 8.98
N PRO A 295 19.90 -2.10 7.99
CA PRO A 295 18.99 -2.86 7.13
C PRO A 295 19.67 -4.03 6.43
N LYS A 296 20.95 -3.91 6.05
CA LYS A 296 21.70 -5.02 5.43
C LYS A 296 22.02 -6.10 6.45
N ALA A 297 22.31 -5.74 7.69
CA ALA A 297 22.58 -6.69 8.76
C ALA A 297 21.32 -7.50 9.07
N VAL A 298 20.19 -6.82 9.25
CA VAL A 298 18.86 -7.42 9.50
C VAL A 298 18.47 -8.40 8.38
N MET A 299 18.67 -8.02 7.12
CA MET A 299 18.38 -8.89 5.97
C MET A 299 19.33 -10.10 5.87
N LYS A 300 20.44 -10.12 6.60
CA LYS A 300 21.40 -11.24 6.65
C LYS A 300 21.27 -12.07 7.93
N THR A 301 20.36 -11.70 8.84
CA THR A 301 20.18 -12.41 10.10
C THR A 301 19.69 -13.82 9.83
N THR A 302 20.42 -14.80 10.36
CA THR A 302 20.15 -16.22 10.20
C THR A 302 19.74 -16.85 11.52
N CYS A 303 18.88 -17.86 11.42
CA CYS A 303 18.50 -18.73 12.52
C CYS A 303 18.80 -20.19 12.16
N GLU A 304 18.97 -21.04 13.16
CA GLU A 304 19.09 -22.49 13.00
C GLU A 304 17.81 -23.19 13.47
N GLN A 305 17.28 -24.07 12.62
CA GLN A 305 16.19 -24.99 12.96
C GLN A 305 16.79 -26.38 13.16
N CYS A 306 16.73 -26.89 14.39
CA CYS A 306 17.20 -28.24 14.72
C CYS A 306 16.04 -29.23 14.84
N TYR A 307 16.27 -30.47 14.42
CA TYR A 307 15.30 -31.55 14.40
C TYR A 307 15.63 -32.61 15.46
N ASN A 308 14.64 -33.47 15.77
CA ASN A 308 14.80 -34.55 16.75
C ASN A 308 15.79 -35.65 16.33
N ASP A 309 16.27 -35.63 15.08
CA ASP A 309 17.33 -36.51 14.57
C ASP A 309 18.74 -35.90 14.72
N ASP A 310 18.85 -34.83 15.53
CA ASP A 310 20.06 -34.04 15.79
C ASP A 310 20.64 -33.34 14.55
N THR A 311 19.89 -33.26 13.43
CA THR A 311 20.29 -32.43 12.28
C THR A 311 19.73 -31.02 12.42
N CYS A 312 20.47 -30.01 11.93
CA CYS A 312 20.01 -28.62 11.92
C CYS A 312 20.15 -28.01 10.52
N GLU A 313 19.25 -27.10 10.19
CA GLU A 313 19.23 -26.35 8.93
C GLU A 313 19.18 -24.85 9.23
N THR A 314 20.03 -24.08 8.55
CA THR A 314 20.08 -22.63 8.68
C THR A 314 19.12 -21.97 7.70
N PHE A 315 18.36 -20.96 8.15
CA PHE A 315 17.49 -20.14 7.31
C PHE A 315 17.69 -18.65 7.62
N ASN A 316 17.44 -17.76 6.64
CA ASN A 316 17.39 -16.33 6.94
C ASN A 316 16.06 -15.99 7.59
N VAL A 317 16.08 -15.15 8.63
CA VAL A 317 14.87 -14.73 9.34
C VAL A 317 13.83 -14.12 8.40
N HIS A 318 14.28 -13.29 7.46
CA HIS A 318 13.37 -12.66 6.50
C HIS A 318 12.71 -13.68 5.56
N ASP A 319 13.32 -14.84 5.31
CA ASP A 319 12.74 -15.88 4.43
C ASP A 319 11.49 -16.53 5.05
N VAL A 320 11.31 -16.49 6.37
CA VAL A 320 10.12 -17.03 7.04
C VAL A 320 9.14 -15.96 7.46
N LEU A 321 9.56 -14.69 7.57
CA LEU A 321 8.70 -13.58 7.97
C LEU A 321 8.12 -12.82 6.78
N ASP A 322 8.85 -12.74 5.67
CA ASP A 322 8.39 -12.04 4.50
C ASP A 322 7.63 -12.98 3.56
N ALA A 323 6.45 -12.50 3.18
CA ALA A 323 5.66 -13.02 2.08
C ALA A 323 6.03 -12.36 0.75
N ILE A 324 6.66 -11.18 0.75
CA ILE A 324 7.00 -10.42 -0.47
C ILE A 324 8.45 -10.74 -0.87
N THR A 325 8.72 -11.99 -1.22
CA THR A 325 10.03 -12.40 -1.78
C THR A 325 9.86 -12.86 -3.23
N LEU A 326 9.61 -11.91 -4.13
CA LEU A 326 9.65 -12.19 -5.57
C LEU A 326 11.10 -12.24 -6.05
N SER A 327 11.68 -13.45 -6.10
CA SER A 327 13.00 -13.63 -6.72
C SER A 327 12.86 -13.51 -8.26
N PRO A 328 13.60 -12.61 -8.94
CA PRO A 328 13.60 -12.54 -10.40
C PRO A 328 14.23 -13.76 -11.09
N LYS A 329 14.83 -14.66 -10.29
CA LYS A 329 15.20 -16.03 -10.68
C LYS A 329 14.63 -16.96 -9.60
N PRO A 330 13.36 -17.36 -9.67
CA PRO A 330 12.89 -18.37 -8.75
C PRO A 330 13.80 -19.59 -8.96
N ALA A 331 14.53 -19.97 -7.92
CA ALA A 331 15.00 -21.34 -7.85
C ALA A 331 13.75 -22.22 -8.04
N PRO A 332 13.85 -23.38 -8.71
CA PRO A 332 12.70 -24.28 -8.80
C PRO A 332 12.21 -24.51 -7.37
N ASN A 333 11.01 -24.00 -7.05
CA ASN A 333 10.35 -24.08 -5.74
C ASN A 333 10.62 -22.97 -4.70
N MET A 334 11.02 -21.75 -5.08
CA MET A 334 10.98 -20.60 -4.13
C MET A 334 10.13 -19.43 -4.65
N GLY A 335 8.91 -19.30 -4.07
CA GLY A 335 8.19 -18.03 -3.90
C GLY A 335 7.11 -17.64 -4.92
N GLY A 336 6.77 -18.50 -5.88
CA GLY A 336 5.83 -18.18 -6.96
C GLY A 336 4.38 -18.55 -6.66
N LEU A 337 3.41 -17.80 -7.20
CA LEU A 337 1.98 -18.12 -7.16
C LEU A 337 1.57 -19.10 -8.28
N GLU A 338 2.51 -19.55 -9.11
CA GLU A 338 2.28 -20.53 -10.19
C GLU A 338 1.70 -21.85 -9.69
N PRO A 339 2.23 -22.51 -8.63
CA PRO A 339 1.66 -23.77 -8.16
C PRO A 339 0.22 -23.61 -7.66
N LEU A 340 -0.06 -22.51 -6.96
CA LEU A 340 -1.42 -22.16 -6.54
C LEU A 340 -2.36 -22.01 -7.74
N TYR A 341 -1.91 -21.31 -8.78
CA TYR A 341 -2.67 -21.15 -10.01
C TYR A 341 -2.90 -22.50 -10.71
N GLU A 342 -1.88 -23.36 -10.79
CA GLU A 342 -1.94 -24.66 -11.47
C GLU A 342 -2.90 -25.64 -10.79
N GLN A 343 -3.04 -25.59 -9.47
CA GLN A 343 -4.05 -26.37 -8.74
C GLN A 343 -5.45 -25.72 -8.72
N GLY A 344 -5.60 -24.53 -9.30
CA GLY A 344 -6.89 -23.82 -9.39
C GLY A 344 -7.25 -22.94 -8.19
N GLY A 345 -6.32 -22.69 -7.27
CA GLY A 345 -6.58 -21.90 -6.07
C GLY A 345 -6.83 -20.42 -6.35
N LYS A 346 -7.61 -19.76 -5.47
CA LYS A 346 -8.08 -18.37 -5.65
C LYS A 346 -7.64 -17.46 -4.51
N ILE A 347 -7.36 -16.19 -4.83
CA ILE A 347 -7.02 -15.14 -3.86
C ILE A 347 -7.93 -13.93 -4.09
N ILE A 348 -8.61 -13.49 -3.04
CA ILE A 348 -9.18 -12.15 -2.94
C ILE A 348 -8.41 -11.41 -1.86
N GLN A 349 -7.73 -10.33 -2.24
CA GLN A 349 -7.03 -9.45 -1.33
C GLN A 349 -7.67 -8.07 -1.27
N HIS A 350 -7.77 -7.48 -0.09
CA HIS A 350 -8.19 -6.09 0.07
C HIS A 350 -7.22 -5.30 0.95
N HIS A 351 -7.06 -4.00 0.70
CA HIS A 351 -6.20 -3.14 1.52
C HIS A 351 -6.70 -1.69 1.49
N GLY A 352 -6.76 -1.03 2.64
CA GLY A 352 -7.07 0.39 2.74
C GLY A 352 -5.94 1.27 2.21
N TRP A 353 -6.27 2.27 1.38
CA TRP A 353 -5.28 3.25 0.90
C TRP A 353 -4.79 4.19 2.00
N SER A 354 -5.60 4.39 3.05
CA SER A 354 -5.28 5.23 4.20
C SER A 354 -4.71 4.43 5.37
N ASP A 355 -4.20 3.22 5.11
CA ASP A 355 -3.55 2.39 6.13
C ASP A 355 -2.18 2.99 6.52
N ALA A 356 -2.14 3.58 7.71
CA ALA A 356 -0.96 4.23 8.28
C ALA A 356 0.07 3.24 8.82
N LEU A 357 -0.34 2.00 9.15
CA LEU A 357 0.53 0.99 9.76
C LEU A 357 1.21 0.15 8.68
N VAL A 358 0.44 -0.29 7.69
CA VAL A 358 0.94 -1.11 6.59
C VAL A 358 0.53 -0.44 5.29
N SER A 359 1.48 0.17 4.58
CA SER A 359 1.17 0.85 3.34
C SER A 359 0.66 -0.12 2.26
N ALA A 360 -0.55 0.09 1.76
CA ALA A 360 -1.10 -0.63 0.61
C ALA A 360 -0.24 -0.50 -0.65
N LEU A 361 0.57 0.57 -0.75
CA LEU A 361 1.50 0.75 -1.86
C LEU A 361 2.54 -0.38 -1.88
N GLY A 362 3.31 -0.52 -0.81
CA GLY A 362 4.40 -1.49 -0.70
C GLY A 362 3.91 -2.91 -0.42
N GLY A 363 2.94 -3.05 0.47
CA GLY A 363 2.47 -4.35 0.96
C GLY A 363 1.46 -5.06 0.04
N SER A 364 0.96 -4.40 -1.01
CA SER A 364 -0.12 -4.97 -1.83
C SER A 364 -0.05 -4.59 -3.30
N SER A 365 -0.17 -3.31 -3.65
CA SER A 365 -0.27 -2.90 -5.06
C SER A 365 1.03 -3.17 -5.83
N GLN A 366 2.20 -2.87 -5.25
CA GLN A 366 3.50 -3.19 -5.87
C GLN A 366 3.69 -4.70 -6.03
N PHE A 367 3.37 -5.49 -4.99
CA PHE A 367 3.45 -6.95 -5.09
C PHE A 367 2.56 -7.50 -6.21
N TYR A 368 1.29 -7.08 -6.26
CA TYR A 368 0.36 -7.48 -7.30
C TYR A 368 0.83 -7.07 -8.70
N GLU A 369 1.39 -5.86 -8.85
CA GLU A 369 1.99 -5.41 -10.10
C GLU A 369 3.20 -6.25 -10.53
N GLU A 370 4.05 -6.65 -9.59
CA GLU A 370 5.17 -7.55 -9.89
C GLU A 370 4.68 -8.97 -10.27
N VAL A 371 3.66 -9.51 -9.59
CA VAL A 371 3.02 -10.77 -9.99
C VAL A 371 2.47 -10.66 -11.42
N MET A 372 1.81 -9.56 -11.77
CA MET A 372 1.34 -9.32 -13.15
C MET A 372 2.49 -9.24 -14.16
N LYS A 373 3.65 -8.70 -13.78
CA LYS A 373 4.85 -8.66 -14.65
C LYS A 373 5.44 -10.05 -14.87
N ILE A 374 5.45 -10.90 -13.84
CA ILE A 374 6.03 -12.24 -13.88
C ILE A 374 5.09 -13.25 -14.57
N MET A 375 3.83 -13.33 -14.13
CA MET A 375 2.85 -14.33 -14.58
C MET A 375 2.01 -13.87 -15.77
N GLY A 376 1.97 -12.56 -16.04
CA GLY A 376 1.10 -11.94 -17.04
C GLY A 376 -0.26 -11.51 -16.47
N ALA A 377 -0.72 -10.31 -16.86
CA ALA A 377 -1.92 -9.69 -16.28
C ALA A 377 -3.20 -10.52 -16.41
N GLU A 378 -3.44 -11.15 -17.57
CA GLU A 378 -4.64 -12.00 -17.76
C GLU A 378 -4.62 -13.21 -16.84
N ARG A 379 -3.46 -13.88 -16.72
CA ARG A 379 -3.29 -15.01 -15.82
C ARG A 379 -3.51 -14.58 -14.37
N THR A 380 -2.81 -13.55 -13.90
CA THR A 380 -2.94 -13.05 -12.52
C THR A 380 -4.38 -12.74 -12.17
N LYS A 381 -5.09 -11.97 -13.00
CA LYS A 381 -6.48 -11.57 -12.75
C LYS A 381 -7.46 -12.75 -12.69
N SER A 382 -7.13 -13.90 -13.29
CA SER A 382 -8.00 -15.10 -13.33
C SER A 382 -7.99 -15.95 -12.05
N PHE A 383 -7.08 -15.67 -11.12
CA PHE A 383 -7.01 -16.37 -9.84
C PHE A 383 -6.70 -15.45 -8.65
N TYR A 384 -6.20 -14.24 -8.87
CA TYR A 384 -5.85 -13.28 -7.84
C TYR A 384 -6.52 -11.93 -8.13
N LYS A 385 -7.40 -11.49 -7.23
CA LYS A 385 -8.02 -10.16 -7.25
C LYS A 385 -7.50 -9.32 -6.11
N LEU A 386 -7.09 -8.09 -6.41
CA LEU A 386 -6.75 -7.07 -5.42
C LEU A 386 -7.82 -5.98 -5.43
N TYR A 387 -8.26 -5.56 -4.24
CA TYR A 387 -9.25 -4.51 -4.01
C TYR A 387 -8.63 -3.43 -3.11
N LEU A 388 -8.24 -2.30 -3.68
CA LEU A 388 -7.72 -1.17 -2.92
C LEU A 388 -8.88 -0.26 -2.51
N VAL A 389 -8.97 0.08 -1.23
CA VAL A 389 -10.14 0.72 -0.62
C VAL A 389 -9.79 2.18 -0.27
N PRO A 390 -10.29 3.18 -1.02
CA PRO A 390 -10.08 4.59 -0.71
C PRO A 390 -10.54 4.95 0.71
N GLY A 391 -9.74 5.75 1.43
CA GLY A 391 -10.06 6.25 2.77
C GLY A 391 -10.05 5.21 3.90
N ALA A 392 -9.95 3.92 3.60
CA ALA A 392 -9.97 2.86 4.61
C ALA A 392 -8.62 2.77 5.34
N GLY A 393 -8.67 2.59 6.67
CA GLY A 393 -7.49 2.51 7.55
C GLY A 393 -6.89 1.10 7.63
N HIS A 394 -6.29 0.72 8.77
CA HIS A 394 -5.70 -0.62 8.96
C HIS A 394 -6.75 -1.67 9.33
N CYS A 395 -7.07 -2.56 8.38
CA CYS A 395 -8.01 -3.69 8.52
C CYS A 395 -9.46 -3.35 8.94
N GLY A 396 -9.71 -2.07 9.18
CA GLY A 396 -10.93 -1.44 9.64
C GLY A 396 -10.64 0.05 9.86
N GLY A 397 -11.64 0.80 10.33
CA GLY A 397 -11.49 2.24 10.56
C GLY A 397 -11.17 3.03 9.28
N GLY A 398 -10.68 4.26 9.46
CA GLY A 398 -10.59 5.22 8.36
C GLY A 398 -11.96 5.66 7.85
N ILE A 399 -11.97 6.63 6.96
CA ILE A 399 -13.18 7.28 6.44
C ILE A 399 -13.77 6.57 5.20
N GLY A 400 -13.18 5.44 4.80
CA GLY A 400 -13.51 4.64 3.62
C GLY A 400 -14.56 3.55 3.82
N CYS A 401 -14.88 2.85 2.73
CA CYS A 401 -15.95 1.83 2.66
C CYS A 401 -15.38 0.42 2.49
N TYR A 402 -15.34 -0.38 3.56
CA TYR A 402 -14.80 -1.75 3.49
C TYR A 402 -15.77 -2.74 2.82
N PRO A 403 -15.27 -3.66 1.97
CA PRO A 403 -16.10 -4.72 1.39
C PRO A 403 -16.61 -5.66 2.48
N THR A 404 -17.91 -5.95 2.46
CA THR A 404 -18.57 -6.81 3.46
C THR A 404 -18.86 -8.23 2.96
N SER A 405 -18.91 -8.43 1.65
CA SER A 405 -19.21 -9.72 1.01
C SER A 405 -17.99 -10.42 0.39
N GLY A 406 -16.78 -9.93 0.67
CA GLY A 406 -15.56 -10.43 0.01
C GLY A 406 -15.27 -11.92 0.25
N PHE A 407 -15.51 -12.43 1.46
CA PHE A 407 -15.32 -13.84 1.76
C PHE A 407 -16.35 -14.73 1.03
N GLN A 408 -17.62 -14.31 0.98
CA GLN A 408 -18.63 -15.05 0.21
C GLN A 408 -18.28 -15.06 -1.28
N ALA A 409 -17.80 -13.94 -1.82
CA ALA A 409 -17.36 -13.86 -3.20
C ALA A 409 -16.16 -14.80 -3.50
N LEU A 410 -15.31 -15.07 -2.51
CA LEU A 410 -14.24 -16.07 -2.63
C LEU A 410 -14.82 -17.49 -2.68
N VAL A 411 -15.79 -17.81 -1.82
CA VAL A 411 -16.48 -19.10 -1.81
C VAL A 411 -17.14 -19.36 -3.17
N ASP A 412 -17.94 -18.41 -3.65
CA ASP A 412 -18.62 -18.50 -4.95
C ASP A 412 -17.59 -18.67 -6.10
N TRP A 413 -16.41 -18.08 -5.97
CA TRP A 413 -15.35 -18.22 -6.97
C TRP A 413 -14.64 -19.57 -6.94
N VAL A 414 -14.41 -20.13 -5.74
CA VAL A 414 -13.76 -21.42 -5.57
C VAL A 414 -14.70 -22.57 -5.95
N GLU A 415 -15.95 -22.54 -5.47
CA GLU A 415 -16.87 -23.67 -5.60
C GLU A 415 -17.63 -23.64 -6.92
N ASP A 416 -18.06 -22.46 -7.37
CA ASP A 416 -18.92 -22.29 -8.54
C ASP A 416 -18.23 -21.60 -9.73
N ASN A 417 -16.94 -21.26 -9.58
CA ASN A 417 -16.16 -20.52 -10.57
C ASN A 417 -16.80 -19.18 -10.99
N ILE A 418 -17.52 -18.54 -10.05
CA ILE A 418 -18.12 -17.22 -10.22
C ILE A 418 -17.08 -16.16 -9.89
N GLU A 419 -16.44 -15.61 -10.92
CA GLU A 419 -15.39 -14.60 -10.75
C GLU A 419 -15.95 -13.30 -10.15
N PRO A 420 -15.34 -12.75 -9.09
CA PRO A 420 -15.86 -11.56 -8.43
C PRO A 420 -15.57 -10.30 -9.26
N GLY A 421 -16.63 -9.51 -9.47
CA GLY A 421 -16.55 -8.16 -10.03
C GLY A 421 -16.22 -7.12 -8.96
N ALA A 422 -16.88 -5.96 -9.03
CA ALA A 422 -16.80 -4.97 -7.97
C ALA A 422 -17.46 -5.49 -6.68
N LEU A 423 -16.80 -5.29 -5.54
CA LEU A 423 -17.36 -5.61 -4.23
C LEU A 423 -18.00 -4.36 -3.62
N ILE A 424 -19.18 -4.46 -3.02
CA ILE A 424 -19.81 -3.30 -2.38
C ILE A 424 -19.15 -3.05 -1.03
N GLY A 425 -18.45 -1.93 -0.95
CA GLY A 425 -17.93 -1.38 0.29
C GLY A 425 -19.00 -0.60 1.04
N THR A 426 -19.00 -0.68 2.36
CA THR A 426 -19.93 0.07 3.21
C THR A 426 -19.22 0.79 4.34
N ARG A 427 -19.69 1.98 4.67
CA ARG A 427 -19.34 2.73 5.88
C ARG A 427 -20.62 3.21 6.54
N ALA A 428 -20.85 2.81 7.78
CA ALA A 428 -22.01 3.30 8.54
C ALA A 428 -21.87 4.80 8.85
N SER A 429 -22.99 5.49 9.00
CA SER A 429 -22.99 6.82 9.63
C SER A 429 -22.47 6.70 11.05
N ASN A 430 -21.58 7.59 11.44
CA ASN A 430 -21.01 7.65 12.77
C ASN A 430 -20.69 9.11 13.14
N THR A 431 -21.55 9.71 13.96
CA THR A 431 -21.36 11.09 14.45
C THR A 431 -20.12 11.24 15.32
N ASP A 432 -19.72 10.18 16.03
CA ASP A 432 -18.50 10.17 16.85
C ASP A 432 -17.24 10.08 15.99
N LEU A 433 -17.34 9.82 14.68
CA LEU A 433 -16.20 9.80 13.77
C LEU A 433 -16.32 10.88 12.68
N ASN A 434 -17.21 11.87 12.87
CA ASN A 434 -17.54 12.91 11.90
C ASN A 434 -18.03 12.37 10.54
N TRP A 435 -18.78 11.27 10.56
CA TRP A 435 -19.42 10.65 9.38
C TRP A 435 -20.94 10.80 9.46
N PRO A 436 -21.52 11.94 9.08
CA PRO A 436 -22.95 12.18 9.26
C PRO A 436 -23.82 11.23 8.43
N GLU A 437 -23.32 10.76 7.28
CA GLU A 437 -24.06 9.93 6.34
C GLU A 437 -23.38 8.56 6.14
N ALA A 438 -24.22 7.53 6.04
CA ALA A 438 -23.78 6.21 5.63
C ALA A 438 -23.38 6.27 4.15
N ARG A 439 -22.26 5.64 3.81
CA ARG A 439 -21.68 5.65 2.48
C ARG A 439 -21.56 4.22 1.95
N THR A 440 -21.81 4.05 0.66
CA THR A 440 -21.48 2.84 -0.07
C THR A 440 -20.67 3.19 -1.31
N ARG A 441 -19.69 2.36 -1.67
CA ARG A 441 -18.89 2.50 -2.88
C ARG A 441 -18.60 1.14 -3.51
N PRO A 442 -18.60 1.01 -4.85
CA PRO A 442 -18.04 -0.18 -5.48
C PRO A 442 -16.52 -0.14 -5.29
N ILE A 443 -15.97 -1.18 -4.68
CA ILE A 443 -14.53 -1.41 -4.60
C ILE A 443 -14.16 -2.23 -5.82
N CYS A 444 -13.42 -1.60 -6.73
CA CYS A 444 -13.13 -2.15 -8.05
C CYS A 444 -11.94 -3.13 -7.99
N PRO A 445 -11.95 -4.18 -8.83
CA PRO A 445 -10.79 -5.04 -8.99
C PRO A 445 -9.63 -4.24 -9.60
N TYR A 446 -8.51 -4.16 -8.89
CA TYR A 446 -7.32 -3.44 -9.30
C TYR A 446 -6.81 -3.94 -10.68
N PRO A 447 -6.45 -3.04 -11.62
CA PRO A 447 -6.20 -1.61 -11.44
C PRO A 447 -7.40 -0.68 -11.76
N GLU A 448 -8.62 -1.20 -11.83
CA GLU A 448 -9.80 -0.36 -12.03
C GLU A 448 -10.08 0.51 -10.82
N VAL A 449 -10.75 1.63 -11.06
CA VAL A 449 -11.11 2.63 -10.03
C VAL A 449 -12.58 3.01 -10.18
N ALA A 450 -13.24 3.29 -9.06
CA ALA A 450 -14.64 3.72 -9.07
C ALA A 450 -14.73 5.15 -9.61
N ARG A 451 -15.64 5.42 -10.54
CA ARG A 451 -15.90 6.79 -11.03
C ARG A 451 -17.36 7.10 -11.00
N TRP A 452 -17.65 8.30 -10.49
CA TRP A 452 -19.02 8.80 -10.41
C TRP A 452 -19.58 9.02 -11.82
N ASN A 453 -20.85 8.65 -11.99
CA ASN A 453 -21.55 8.69 -13.25
C ASN A 453 -22.03 10.11 -13.66
N GLY A 454 -21.86 11.12 -12.80
CA GLY A 454 -22.32 12.50 -13.02
C GLY A 454 -23.71 12.81 -12.50
N THR A 455 -24.45 11.79 -12.07
CA THR A 455 -25.85 11.88 -11.68
C THR A 455 -26.19 10.89 -10.57
N GLY A 456 -26.65 11.37 -9.42
CA GLY A 456 -26.96 10.51 -8.28
C GLY A 456 -26.13 10.88 -7.07
N SER A 457 -26.35 10.20 -5.95
CA SER A 457 -25.67 10.52 -4.70
C SER A 457 -24.22 10.04 -4.74
N ILE A 458 -23.30 10.90 -4.32
CA ILE A 458 -21.90 10.51 -4.10
C ILE A 458 -21.76 9.54 -2.91
N GLU A 459 -22.81 9.37 -2.10
CA GLU A 459 -22.86 8.43 -0.99
C GLU A 459 -23.34 7.02 -1.40
N ALA A 460 -23.80 6.84 -2.64
CA ALA A 460 -24.44 5.61 -3.10
C ALA A 460 -23.61 4.89 -4.18
N ALA A 461 -23.35 3.60 -3.96
CA ALA A 461 -22.51 2.79 -4.85
C ALA A 461 -23.07 2.65 -6.27
N ASP A 462 -24.39 2.70 -6.43
CA ASP A 462 -25.09 2.63 -7.72
C ASP A 462 -24.85 3.85 -8.62
N SER A 463 -24.31 4.93 -8.05
CA SER A 463 -23.93 6.15 -8.76
C SER A 463 -22.49 6.09 -9.29
N PHE A 464 -21.82 4.94 -9.17
CA PHE A 464 -20.44 4.73 -9.60
C PHE A 464 -20.32 3.52 -10.51
N ILE A 465 -19.31 3.55 -11.38
CA ILE A 465 -18.91 2.42 -12.21
C ILE A 465 -17.39 2.25 -12.14
N CYS A 466 -16.93 1.00 -12.17
CA CYS A 466 -15.50 0.69 -12.26
C CYS A 466 -14.99 0.98 -13.67
N VAL A 467 -13.94 1.79 -13.76
CA VAL A 467 -13.29 2.14 -15.02
C VAL A 467 -11.81 1.76 -15.00
N PRO A 468 -11.23 1.37 -16.15
CA PRO A 468 -9.80 1.10 -16.23
C PRO A 468 -8.98 2.35 -15.95
N PRO A 469 -7.73 2.20 -15.52
CA PRO A 469 -6.85 3.34 -15.30
C PRO A 469 -6.54 4.01 -16.64
N ILE A 470 -6.71 5.33 -16.71
CA ILE A 470 -6.54 6.10 -17.94
C ILE A 470 -5.28 6.93 -17.85
N LYS A 471 -4.42 6.81 -18.87
CA LYS A 471 -3.21 7.63 -18.98
C LYS A 471 -3.39 8.67 -20.06
N VAL A 472 -2.96 9.89 -19.79
CA VAL A 472 -2.94 10.98 -20.78
C VAL A 472 -1.51 11.40 -21.02
N ARG A 473 -1.17 11.60 -22.29
CA ARG A 473 0.07 12.26 -22.71
C ARG A 473 -0.25 13.42 -23.63
N ILE A 474 0.27 14.61 -23.35
CA ILE A 474 0.03 15.82 -24.11
C ILE A 474 1.25 16.15 -24.97
N LYS A 475 0.98 16.48 -26.25
CA LYS A 475 2.00 16.94 -27.20
C LYS A 475 1.59 18.24 -27.89
N PRO A 476 2.54 19.17 -28.12
CA PRO A 476 3.96 19.09 -27.72
C PRO A 476 4.14 19.23 -26.20
N GLU A 477 5.28 18.75 -25.66
CA GLU A 477 5.65 18.84 -24.23
C GLU A 477 5.93 20.29 -23.76
N ALA A 478 5.82 21.26 -24.67
CA ALA A 478 5.90 22.68 -24.38
C ALA A 478 4.78 23.45 -25.12
N LEU A 479 3.84 24.03 -24.38
CA LEU A 479 2.77 24.88 -24.92
C LEU A 479 3.08 26.37 -24.76
N ASN A 480 2.74 27.14 -25.77
CA ASN A 480 2.88 28.59 -25.78
C ASN A 480 1.51 29.26 -25.83
N LEU A 481 1.05 29.81 -24.70
CA LEU A 481 -0.28 30.40 -24.56
C LEU A 481 -0.49 31.64 -25.44
N LYS A 482 0.57 32.26 -25.97
CA LYS A 482 0.46 33.42 -26.89
C LYS A 482 0.32 33.03 -28.36
N ARG A 483 0.48 31.74 -28.71
CA ARG A 483 0.43 31.27 -30.09
C ARG A 483 -0.86 30.48 -30.30
N LYS A 484 -1.72 30.94 -31.21
CA LYS A 484 -2.84 30.15 -31.71
C LYS A 484 -2.29 28.86 -32.34
N GLY A 485 -2.91 27.73 -32.01
CA GLY A 485 -2.41 26.43 -32.42
C GLY A 485 -3.28 25.30 -31.90
N VAL A 486 -2.87 24.08 -32.23
CA VAL A 486 -3.52 22.86 -31.78
C VAL A 486 -2.49 22.02 -31.04
N PHE A 487 -2.92 21.44 -29.93
CA PHE A 487 -2.17 20.42 -29.21
C PHE A 487 -2.98 19.13 -29.16
N THR A 488 -2.31 18.02 -28.90
CA THR A 488 -2.90 16.68 -28.96
C THR A 488 -2.77 16.00 -27.61
N ALA A 489 -3.86 15.45 -27.09
CA ALA A 489 -3.83 14.51 -25.98
C ALA A 489 -3.96 13.08 -26.53
N PHE A 490 -3.09 12.20 -26.06
CA PHE A 490 -3.12 10.76 -26.30
C PHE A 490 -3.66 10.10 -25.04
N ILE A 491 -4.94 9.73 -25.06
CA ILE A 491 -5.64 9.09 -23.95
C ILE A 491 -5.53 7.58 -24.16
N THR A 492 -4.83 6.89 -23.27
CA THR A 492 -4.44 5.49 -23.43
C THR A 492 -5.05 4.64 -22.33
N MET A 493 -5.71 3.56 -22.73
CA MET A 493 -6.13 2.48 -21.83
C MET A 493 -5.06 1.38 -21.80
N PRO A 494 -5.00 0.57 -20.72
CA PRO A 494 -4.17 -0.63 -20.69
C PRO A 494 -4.56 -1.59 -21.81
N HIS A 495 -3.61 -2.38 -22.29
CA HIS A 495 -3.79 -3.19 -23.51
C HIS A 495 -4.85 -4.28 -23.37
N GLU A 496 -5.12 -4.72 -22.14
CA GLU A 496 -6.16 -5.69 -21.82
C GLU A 496 -7.59 -5.11 -21.95
N TYR A 497 -7.75 -3.78 -22.01
CA TYR A 497 -9.04 -3.12 -22.23
C TYR A 497 -9.18 -2.71 -23.70
N ARG A 498 -10.33 -3.04 -24.30
CA ARG A 498 -10.59 -2.74 -25.71
C ARG A 498 -11.34 -1.42 -25.82
N MET A 499 -10.71 -0.40 -26.37
CA MET A 499 -11.34 0.92 -26.58
C MET A 499 -12.67 0.87 -27.35
N LYS A 500 -12.92 -0.15 -28.17
CA LYS A 500 -14.21 -0.30 -28.87
C LYS A 500 -15.40 -0.57 -27.92
N ASP A 501 -15.12 -1.13 -26.75
CA ASP A 501 -16.11 -1.44 -25.72
C ASP A 501 -16.42 -0.18 -24.87
N TRP A 502 -15.68 0.92 -25.11
CA TRP A 502 -15.72 2.15 -24.33
C TRP A 502 -15.89 3.37 -25.25
N ASN A 503 -16.92 4.17 -25.05
CA ASN A 503 -17.10 5.38 -25.86
C ASN A 503 -16.67 6.63 -25.07
N LEU A 504 -15.70 7.38 -25.59
CA LEU A 504 -15.20 8.61 -24.98
C LEU A 504 -15.84 9.84 -25.63
N GLN A 505 -16.57 10.62 -24.84
CA GLN A 505 -17.33 11.79 -25.29
C GLN A 505 -16.99 13.04 -24.46
N ASP A 506 -17.44 14.19 -24.96
CA ASP A 506 -17.39 15.49 -24.25
C ASP A 506 -16.03 15.86 -23.67
N LEU A 507 -14.98 15.51 -24.43
CA LEU A 507 -13.61 15.75 -24.01
C LEU A 507 -13.30 17.23 -23.92
N THR A 508 -12.78 17.63 -22.76
CA THR A 508 -12.21 18.95 -22.52
C THR A 508 -10.81 18.82 -21.95
N CYS A 509 -9.96 19.83 -22.19
CA CYS A 509 -8.66 19.96 -21.53
C CYS A 509 -8.58 21.37 -20.97
N GLU A 510 -8.58 21.54 -19.64
CA GLU A 510 -8.66 22.86 -18.98
C GLU A 510 -9.75 23.75 -19.60
N GLY A 511 -10.97 23.20 -19.73
CA GLY A 511 -12.12 23.88 -20.32
C GLY A 511 -12.11 24.00 -21.85
N ALA A 512 -11.01 23.71 -22.53
CA ALA A 512 -10.95 23.73 -24.00
C ALA A 512 -11.65 22.49 -24.59
N PRO A 513 -12.68 22.62 -25.45
CA PRO A 513 -13.35 21.46 -26.04
C PRO A 513 -12.51 20.81 -27.13
N ALA A 514 -12.56 19.48 -27.21
CA ALA A 514 -11.93 18.73 -28.30
C ALA A 514 -12.55 19.12 -29.65
N LYS A 515 -11.71 19.49 -30.61
CA LYS A 515 -12.13 19.85 -31.98
C LYS A 515 -12.20 18.65 -32.92
N PHE A 516 -11.44 17.61 -32.60
CA PHE A 516 -11.32 16.39 -33.38
C PHE A 516 -10.87 15.26 -32.47
N GLY A 517 -11.45 14.08 -32.65
CA GLY A 517 -11.14 12.88 -31.89
C GLY A 517 -11.27 11.64 -32.76
N PHE A 518 -10.39 10.67 -32.57
CA PHE A 518 -10.55 9.34 -33.14
C PHE A 518 -9.85 8.29 -32.27
N ALA A 519 -10.39 7.07 -32.27
CA ALA A 519 -9.79 5.93 -31.60
C ALA A 519 -8.89 5.15 -32.57
N PHE A 520 -7.74 4.69 -32.07
CA PHE A 520 -6.85 3.76 -32.74
C PHE A 520 -6.27 2.79 -31.72
N LYS A 521 -6.59 1.49 -31.87
CA LYS A 521 -6.26 0.45 -30.87
C LYS A 521 -6.78 0.83 -29.48
N ASN A 522 -5.90 0.90 -28.48
CA ASN A 522 -6.19 1.30 -27.10
C ASN A 522 -5.94 2.80 -26.82
N VAL A 523 -5.78 3.61 -27.87
CA VAL A 523 -5.48 5.04 -27.75
C VAL A 523 -6.60 5.86 -28.41
N TYR A 524 -7.15 6.81 -27.66
CA TYR A 524 -8.00 7.86 -28.19
C TYR A 524 -7.17 9.14 -28.37
N VAL A 525 -7.14 9.67 -29.60
CA VAL A 525 -6.36 10.85 -29.95
C VAL A 525 -7.29 12.04 -30.07
N ALA A 526 -7.17 13.00 -29.16
CA ALA A 526 -7.99 14.20 -29.12
C ALA A 526 -7.15 15.46 -29.39
N LYS A 527 -7.68 16.38 -30.21
CA LYS A 527 -7.03 17.65 -30.55
C LYS A 527 -7.77 18.83 -29.96
N PHE A 528 -7.03 19.72 -29.32
CA PHE A 528 -7.55 20.89 -28.62
C PHE A 528 -6.87 22.17 -29.12
N ALA A 529 -7.59 23.28 -29.10
CA ALA A 529 -7.04 24.56 -29.50
C ALA A 529 -6.38 25.25 -28.30
N THR A 530 -5.11 25.68 -28.45
CA THR A 530 -4.35 26.30 -27.34
C THR A 530 -5.02 27.59 -26.84
N GLN A 531 -5.69 28.33 -27.72
CA GLN A 531 -6.39 29.56 -27.36
C GLN A 531 -7.71 29.35 -26.62
N ASP A 532 -8.22 28.13 -26.54
CA ASP A 532 -9.47 27.80 -25.86
C ASP A 532 -9.22 27.34 -24.40
N LEU A 533 -7.95 27.21 -23.98
CA LEU A 533 -7.55 26.86 -22.61
C LEU A 533 -7.99 27.96 -21.62
N GLN A 534 -8.54 27.54 -20.49
CA GLN A 534 -9.03 28.42 -19.43
C GLN A 534 -8.12 28.31 -18.19
N ASP A 535 -7.83 29.45 -17.55
CA ASP A 535 -7.10 29.55 -16.27
C ASP A 535 -5.72 28.85 -16.17
N VAL A 536 -5.10 28.55 -17.32
CA VAL A 536 -3.76 27.92 -17.35
C VAL A 536 -2.63 28.92 -17.04
N THR A 537 -1.86 28.63 -16.00
CA THR A 537 -0.68 29.39 -15.60
C THR A 537 0.58 28.98 -16.40
N THR A 538 1.66 29.76 -16.30
CA THR A 538 2.96 29.40 -16.92
C THR A 538 3.90 28.78 -15.91
N GLY A 539 4.63 27.75 -16.30
CA GLY A 539 5.55 27.05 -15.43
C GLY A 539 6.47 26.11 -16.20
N LYS A 540 7.51 25.63 -15.52
CA LYS A 540 8.40 24.58 -16.06
C LYS A 540 7.70 23.21 -16.10
N SER A 541 6.76 23.01 -15.18
CA SER A 541 5.88 21.86 -15.08
C SER A 541 4.50 22.40 -14.69
N VAL A 542 3.53 22.28 -15.57
CA VAL A 542 2.13 22.67 -15.36
C VAL A 542 1.30 21.46 -15.72
N THR A 543 0.52 20.99 -14.74
CA THR A 543 -0.43 19.90 -14.91
C THR A 543 -1.60 20.40 -15.74
N LEU A 544 -1.85 19.73 -16.86
CA LEU A 544 -3.07 19.92 -17.65
C LEU A 544 -3.92 18.66 -17.56
N THR A 545 -5.19 18.86 -17.24
CA THR A 545 -6.18 17.82 -16.97
C THR A 545 -7.13 17.71 -18.14
N VAL A 546 -7.21 16.50 -18.70
CA VAL A 546 -8.21 16.12 -19.69
C VAL A 546 -9.36 15.46 -18.96
N LYS A 547 -10.57 15.98 -19.15
CA LYS A 547 -11.82 15.43 -18.61
C LYS A 547 -12.70 14.95 -19.75
N GLY A 548 -13.47 13.90 -19.51
CA GLY A 548 -14.44 13.39 -20.47
C GLY A 548 -15.42 12.42 -19.83
N GLU A 549 -16.37 11.97 -20.63
CA GLU A 549 -17.31 10.92 -20.24
C GLU A 549 -16.92 9.63 -20.95
N PHE A 550 -16.76 8.54 -20.19
CA PHE A 550 -16.72 7.19 -20.74
C PHE A 550 -18.07 6.53 -20.61
N GLN A 551 -18.48 5.80 -21.66
CA GLN A 551 -19.66 4.96 -21.64
C GLN A 551 -19.29 3.50 -21.90
N VAL A 552 -19.82 2.60 -21.07
CA VAL A 552 -19.77 1.14 -21.25
C VAL A 552 -21.15 0.58 -21.02
N ASP A 553 -21.67 -0.17 -21.99
CA ASP A 553 -22.98 -0.82 -21.91
C ASP A 553 -24.12 0.12 -21.45
N GLY A 554 -24.03 1.41 -21.82
CA GLY A 554 -25.00 2.46 -21.48
C GLY A 554 -24.77 3.15 -20.14
N ALA A 555 -23.88 2.65 -19.29
CA ALA A 555 -23.47 3.31 -18.05
C ALA A 555 -22.40 4.38 -18.33
N LYS A 556 -22.56 5.56 -17.74
CA LYS A 556 -21.68 6.72 -17.91
C LYS A 556 -20.72 6.82 -16.72
N ALA A 557 -19.52 7.30 -16.98
CA ALA A 557 -18.52 7.64 -15.96
C ALA A 557 -17.81 8.93 -16.34
N HIS A 558 -17.74 9.89 -15.43
CA HIS A 558 -16.83 11.01 -15.64
C HIS A 558 -15.42 10.58 -15.25
N VAL A 559 -14.49 10.77 -16.18
CA VAL A 559 -13.09 10.48 -15.95
C VAL A 559 -12.28 11.74 -16.12
N GLN A 560 -11.16 11.77 -15.41
CA GLN A 560 -10.10 12.72 -15.69
C GLN A 560 -8.75 12.05 -15.60
N ALA A 561 -7.82 12.57 -16.39
CA ALA A 561 -6.42 12.18 -16.37
C ALA A 561 -5.58 13.38 -16.82
N SER A 562 -4.38 13.49 -16.26
CA SER A 562 -3.55 14.68 -16.43
C SER A 562 -2.16 14.33 -16.94
N ASP A 563 -1.52 15.31 -17.57
CA ASP A 563 -0.10 15.27 -17.94
C ASP A 563 0.57 16.59 -17.55
N ALA A 564 1.82 16.51 -17.11
CA ALA A 564 2.59 17.67 -16.69
C ALA A 564 3.52 18.11 -17.84
N ILE A 565 3.31 19.33 -18.33
CA ILE A 565 4.07 19.87 -19.46
C ILE A 565 4.63 21.26 -19.16
N LYS A 566 5.56 21.73 -19.99
CA LYS A 566 6.07 23.09 -19.89
C LYS A 566 5.06 24.07 -20.51
N VAL A 567 4.70 25.13 -19.80
CA VAL A 567 3.81 26.18 -20.33
C VAL A 567 4.49 27.54 -20.29
N ILE A 568 4.57 28.22 -21.43
CA ILE A 568 5.30 29.49 -21.59
C ILE A 568 4.44 30.61 -22.18
N LYS A 569 4.80 31.86 -21.87
CA LYS A 569 4.24 33.11 -22.44
C LYS A 569 5.27 33.94 -23.23
N LYS A 570 6.30 33.33 -23.86
CA LYS A 570 7.34 34.06 -24.62
C LYS A 570 7.22 33.93 -26.15
N HIS A 571 7.32 35.05 -26.86
CA HIS A 571 7.75 35.09 -28.26
C HIS A 571 9.27 34.91 -28.29
N LYS A 572 9.79 33.69 -28.52
CA LYS A 572 11.17 33.56 -29.02
C LYS A 572 11.13 33.89 -30.52
N LYS A 573 11.52 35.11 -30.91
CA LYS A 573 11.95 35.36 -32.29
C LYS A 573 13.23 34.53 -32.51
N PRO A 574 13.38 33.79 -33.62
CA PRO A 574 14.67 33.20 -33.96
C PRO A 574 15.70 34.34 -34.14
N PRO A 575 16.98 34.13 -33.79
CA PRO A 575 17.99 35.15 -34.00
C PRO A 575 18.06 35.46 -35.51
N ARG A 576 17.82 36.73 -35.87
CA ARG A 576 18.10 37.22 -37.21
C ARG A 576 19.61 37.11 -37.42
N TRP A 577 20.04 36.21 -38.28
CA TRP A 577 21.40 36.21 -38.81
C TRP A 577 21.63 37.56 -39.49
N GLY A 578 22.43 38.41 -38.84
CA GLY A 578 22.81 39.72 -39.36
C GLY A 578 23.59 39.55 -40.67
N LYS A 579 23.16 40.28 -41.69
CA LYS A 579 23.88 40.43 -42.96
C LYS A 579 25.33 40.80 -42.69
N LYS A 580 26.26 40.09 -43.34
CA LYS A 580 27.69 40.42 -43.43
C LYS A 580 27.86 41.90 -43.78
N ARG A 581 28.49 42.69 -42.91
CA ARG A 581 29.09 43.98 -43.28
C ARG A 581 30.43 43.65 -43.96
N HIS A 582 30.50 43.93 -45.26
CA HIS A 582 31.76 44.09 -45.96
C HIS A 582 32.53 45.25 -45.31
N TRP A 583 33.77 45.00 -44.92
CA TRP A 583 34.77 46.04 -44.72
C TRP A 583 35.51 46.22 -46.04
N LYS A 584 35.60 47.48 -46.49
CA LYS A 584 36.57 47.96 -47.47
C LYS A 584 37.90 48.20 -46.77
#